data_AF-K9RWG3-F1
#
_entry.id   AF-K9RWG3-F1
#
_cell.length_a   1.000
_cell.length_b   1.000
_cell.length_c   1.000
_cell.angle_alpha   90.00
_cell.angle_beta   90.00
_cell.angle_gamma   90.00
#
_symmetry.space_group_name_H-M   'P 1'
#
loop_
_entity.id
_entity.type
_entity.pdbx_description
1 polymer ?
#
loop_
_entity_poly.entity_id
_entity_poly.type
_entity_poly.pdbx_seq_one_letter_code
_entity_poly.pdbx_strand_id
1 'polypeptide(L)'
;MSFEINRGLGKFNSAKDYHAALGLPLGADAAQIRKQYLKIARNLHPDSRSNDESQQLASQILSKLVNPAYQLLTQEKQREEYEVILRLLGQQLVNGQIPLNQSNPAVTAIMTAPDYEATYLLSLETLANQQYENLTASVAITGQISELNLALLWRQHGGSTGSTAVPQPTVTSATPPTPTMPASSPPPTAVSSSKSTQSGTDQYTEQYYRRAEEFFRKNSFQQAIKELRDALKLNPNSSRCHALMGQTYLKQGQITMAKVHFNQALKINPQEGQAVTGMETITKAERRAQQKSKQTIPPKPSSGGLFGSLFKKKDK
;
A
#
# COMPACT_ATOMS: atom_id res chain seq x y z
N MET A 1 7.83 -9.05 19.95
CA MET A 1 8.43 -8.22 18.88
C MET A 1 7.43 -8.03 17.77
N SER A 2 7.34 -6.81 17.21
CA SER A 2 6.61 -6.53 15.96
C SER A 2 7.56 -6.74 14.78
N PHE A 3 7.09 -7.42 13.73
CA PHE A 3 7.85 -7.67 12.49
C PHE A 3 7.43 -6.68 11.39
N GLU A 4 7.15 -5.45 11.81
CA GLU A 4 6.64 -4.40 10.93
C GLU A 4 7.74 -3.87 10.00
N ILE A 5 7.42 -3.77 8.71
CA ILE A 5 8.34 -3.26 7.70
C ILE A 5 8.19 -1.73 7.67
N ASN A 6 9.05 -1.03 8.42
CA ASN A 6 8.98 0.43 8.57
C ASN A 6 9.80 1.22 7.54
N ARG A 7 10.23 0.55 6.46
CA ARG A 7 11.02 1.12 5.35
C ARG A 7 10.36 0.81 4.01
N GLY A 8 10.71 1.58 2.97
CA GLY A 8 10.23 1.34 1.61
C GLY A 8 8.70 1.33 1.49
N LEU A 9 8.17 0.39 0.69
CA LEU A 9 6.72 0.19 0.53
C LEU A 9 5.99 -0.06 1.84
N GLY A 10 6.58 -0.82 2.76
CA GLY A 10 5.99 -1.09 4.07
C GLY A 10 5.57 0.18 4.81
N LYS A 11 6.33 1.27 4.71
CA LYS A 11 5.98 2.56 5.34
C LYS A 11 4.65 3.14 4.82
N PHE A 12 4.31 2.89 3.56
CA PHE A 12 3.14 3.47 2.89
C PHE A 12 1.99 2.47 2.73
N ASN A 13 2.21 1.20 3.06
CA ASN A 13 1.24 0.12 2.94
C ASN A 13 1.00 -0.58 4.29
N SER A 14 0.74 0.18 5.35
CA SER A 14 0.41 -0.36 6.69
C SER A 14 1.44 -1.39 7.20
N ALA A 15 2.73 -1.10 7.07
CA ALA A 15 3.85 -1.96 7.42
C ALA A 15 3.94 -3.29 6.64
N LYS A 16 3.27 -3.39 5.49
CA LYS A 16 3.20 -4.62 4.68
C LYS A 16 3.90 -4.45 3.33
N ASP A 17 4.86 -5.34 3.08
CA ASP A 17 5.38 -5.64 1.75
C ASP A 17 5.55 -7.16 1.67
N TYR A 18 4.60 -7.82 1.01
CA TYR A 18 4.51 -9.28 0.97
C TYR A 18 5.56 -9.89 0.04
N HIS A 19 5.97 -9.16 -1.00
CA HIS A 19 7.07 -9.58 -1.86
C HIS A 19 8.40 -9.45 -1.13
N ALA A 20 8.61 -8.36 -0.38
CA ALA A 20 9.79 -8.21 0.46
C ALA A 20 9.86 -9.29 1.55
N ALA A 21 8.74 -9.62 2.18
CA ALA A 21 8.66 -10.69 3.19
C ALA A 21 8.98 -12.09 2.63
N LEU A 22 8.97 -12.29 1.32
CA LEU A 22 9.42 -13.54 0.68
C LEU A 22 10.73 -13.37 -0.09
N GLY A 23 11.30 -12.17 -0.14
CA GLY A 23 12.48 -11.86 -0.95
C GLY A 23 12.25 -12.13 -2.45
N LEU A 24 11.09 -11.75 -2.97
CA LEU A 24 10.66 -11.99 -4.34
C LEU A 24 10.47 -10.69 -5.12
N PRO A 25 10.58 -10.73 -6.46
CA PRO A 25 10.21 -9.60 -7.29
C PRO A 25 8.70 -9.36 -7.26
N LEU A 26 8.27 -8.10 -7.49
CA LEU A 26 6.84 -7.74 -7.52
C LEU A 26 6.04 -8.49 -8.59
N GLY A 27 6.70 -8.96 -9.65
CA GLY A 27 6.09 -9.75 -10.73
C GLY A 27 6.15 -11.27 -10.56
N ALA A 28 6.53 -11.78 -9.39
CA ALA A 28 6.77 -13.22 -9.20
C ALA A 28 5.53 -14.08 -9.50
N ASP A 29 5.71 -15.18 -10.23
CA ASP A 29 4.65 -16.14 -10.51
C ASP A 29 4.40 -17.10 -9.33
N ALA A 30 3.31 -17.87 -9.41
CA ALA A 30 2.92 -18.79 -8.34
C ALA A 30 3.96 -19.89 -8.06
N ALA A 31 4.71 -20.33 -9.07
CA ALA A 31 5.74 -21.35 -8.92
C ALA A 31 6.97 -20.79 -8.19
N GLN A 32 7.39 -19.58 -8.54
CA GLN A 32 8.45 -18.83 -7.85
C GLN A 32 8.07 -18.56 -6.39
N ILE A 33 6.84 -18.10 -6.13
CA ILE A 33 6.31 -17.87 -4.78
C ILE A 33 6.39 -19.14 -3.94
N ARG A 34 5.88 -20.26 -4.47
CA ARG A 34 5.89 -21.54 -3.76
C ARG A 34 7.31 -22.05 -3.51
N LYS A 35 8.19 -22.01 -4.52
CA LYS A 35 9.58 -22.46 -4.40
C LYS A 35 10.31 -21.70 -3.31
N GLN A 36 10.17 -20.37 -3.31
CA GLN A 36 10.84 -19.50 -2.36
C GLN A 36 10.29 -19.66 -0.93
N TYR A 37 8.96 -19.78 -0.78
CA TYR A 37 8.34 -20.09 0.51
C TYR A 37 8.91 -21.37 1.12
N LEU A 38 9.01 -22.45 0.34
CA LEU A 38 9.57 -23.72 0.83
C LEU A 38 11.05 -23.60 1.23
N LYS A 39 11.85 -22.80 0.50
CA LYS A 39 13.24 -22.50 0.87
C LYS A 39 13.30 -21.79 2.22
N ILE A 40 12.50 -20.76 2.40
CA ILE A 40 12.45 -19.96 3.64
C ILE A 40 11.94 -20.81 4.81
N ALA A 41 10.84 -21.55 4.63
CA ALA A 41 10.25 -22.38 5.68
C ALA A 41 11.23 -23.45 6.18
N ARG A 42 12.03 -24.06 5.30
CA ARG A 42 13.11 -24.99 5.69
C ARG A 42 14.19 -24.30 6.52
N ASN A 43 14.58 -23.09 6.14
CA ASN A 43 15.60 -22.30 6.85
C ASN A 43 15.12 -21.80 8.22
N LEU A 44 13.82 -21.53 8.35
CA LEU A 44 13.19 -21.08 9.59
C LEU A 44 12.62 -22.23 10.45
N HIS A 45 12.82 -23.49 10.05
CA HIS A 45 12.39 -24.63 10.85
C HIS A 45 13.15 -24.68 12.18
N PRO A 46 12.47 -24.93 13.33
CA PRO A 46 13.12 -24.94 14.64
C PRO A 46 14.27 -25.94 14.74
N ASP A 47 14.14 -27.14 14.16
CA ASP A 47 15.19 -28.16 14.18
C ASP A 47 16.49 -27.75 13.47
N SER A 48 16.44 -26.72 12.62
CA SER A 48 17.62 -26.19 11.93
C SER A 48 18.46 -25.25 12.83
N ARG A 49 18.06 -25.00 14.07
CA ARG A 49 18.69 -24.02 14.98
C ARG A 49 19.07 -24.67 16.30
N SER A 50 20.26 -24.33 16.80
CA SER A 50 20.87 -24.94 18.00
C SER A 50 20.37 -24.35 19.32
N ASN A 51 19.84 -23.14 19.33
CA ASN A 51 19.53 -22.38 20.54
C ASN A 51 18.02 -22.06 20.63
N ASP A 52 17.43 -22.21 21.82
CA ASP A 52 16.00 -22.00 22.07
C ASP A 52 15.51 -20.60 21.67
N GLU A 53 16.29 -19.55 21.97
CA GLU A 53 15.95 -18.18 21.57
C GLU A 53 15.88 -18.01 20.05
N SER A 54 16.80 -18.66 19.33
CA SER A 54 16.85 -18.64 17.87
C SER A 54 15.68 -19.41 17.25
N GLN A 55 15.30 -20.54 17.87
CA GLN A 55 14.12 -21.32 17.47
C GLN A 55 12.82 -20.53 17.66
N GLN A 56 12.68 -19.87 18.80
CA GLN A 56 11.52 -19.02 19.10
C GLN A 56 11.43 -17.85 18.11
N LEU A 57 12.55 -17.19 17.83
CA LEU A 57 12.58 -16.06 16.91
C LEU A 57 12.30 -16.51 15.46
N ALA A 58 12.85 -17.65 15.02
CA ALA A 58 12.54 -18.24 13.72
C ALA A 58 11.05 -18.57 13.57
N SER A 59 10.46 -19.19 14.61
CA SER A 59 9.03 -19.50 14.66
C SER A 59 8.15 -18.24 14.60
N GLN A 60 8.58 -17.16 15.26
CA GLN A 60 7.90 -15.87 15.20
C GLN A 60 8.00 -15.22 13.82
N ILE A 61 9.18 -15.22 13.17
CA ILE A 61 9.33 -14.71 11.81
C ILE A 61 8.44 -15.50 10.84
N LEU A 62 8.47 -16.83 10.91
CA LEU A 62 7.69 -17.69 10.02
C LEU A 62 6.19 -17.41 10.17
N SER A 63 5.67 -17.35 11.40
CA SER A 63 4.24 -17.16 11.67
C SER A 63 3.74 -15.74 11.44
N LYS A 64 4.55 -14.70 11.76
CA LYS A 64 4.10 -13.30 11.75
C LYS A 64 4.48 -12.51 10.50
N LEU A 65 5.48 -12.97 9.73
CA LEU A 65 5.96 -12.27 8.53
C LEU A 65 5.79 -13.13 7.27
N VAL A 66 6.32 -14.35 7.27
CA VAL A 66 6.41 -15.19 6.05
C VAL A 66 5.08 -15.84 5.69
N ASN A 67 4.40 -16.49 6.64
CA ASN A 67 3.13 -17.17 6.39
C ASN A 67 2.02 -16.23 5.90
N PRO A 68 1.81 -15.03 6.50
CA PRO A 68 0.82 -14.08 5.99
C PRO A 68 1.12 -13.62 4.56
N ALA A 69 2.40 -13.42 4.22
CA ALA A 69 2.81 -13.05 2.87
C ALA A 69 2.51 -14.16 1.86
N TYR A 70 2.86 -15.39 2.18
CA TYR A 70 2.56 -16.54 1.34
C TYR A 70 1.06 -16.76 1.15
N GLN A 71 0.27 -16.68 2.22
CA GLN A 71 -1.19 -16.85 2.17
C GLN A 71 -1.87 -15.82 1.27
N LEU A 72 -1.42 -14.56 1.31
CA LEU A 72 -1.98 -13.51 0.49
C LEU A 72 -1.57 -13.66 -0.98
N LEU A 73 -0.28 -13.90 -1.24
CA LEU A 73 0.25 -13.97 -2.61
C LEU A 73 -0.18 -15.23 -3.38
N THR A 74 -0.65 -16.27 -2.68
CA THR A 74 -1.21 -17.47 -3.31
C THR A 74 -2.71 -17.41 -3.53
N GLN A 75 -3.42 -16.48 -2.88
CA GLN A 75 -4.85 -16.27 -3.10
C GLN A 75 -5.07 -15.27 -4.22
N GLU A 76 -5.52 -15.73 -5.38
CA GLU A 76 -5.70 -14.93 -6.60
C GLU A 76 -6.42 -13.60 -6.34
N LYS A 77 -7.60 -13.64 -5.71
CA LYS A 77 -8.35 -12.42 -5.38
C LYS A 77 -7.59 -11.45 -4.47
N GLN A 78 -6.91 -11.96 -3.43
CA GLN A 78 -6.17 -11.09 -2.49
C GLN A 78 -4.91 -10.53 -3.13
N ARG A 79 -4.26 -11.31 -3.99
CA ARG A 79 -3.12 -10.90 -4.79
C ARG A 79 -3.51 -9.78 -5.75
N GLU A 80 -4.61 -9.92 -6.48
CA GLU A 80 -5.12 -8.86 -7.37
C GLU A 80 -5.42 -7.57 -6.60
N GLU A 81 -6.09 -7.67 -5.44
CA GLU A 81 -6.34 -6.52 -4.57
C GLU A 81 -5.04 -5.84 -4.14
N TYR A 82 -4.01 -6.62 -3.82
CA TYR A 82 -2.70 -6.11 -3.44
C TYR A 82 -1.94 -5.49 -4.61
N GLU A 83 -1.99 -6.07 -5.81
CA GLU A 83 -1.39 -5.51 -7.03
C GLU A 83 -2.02 -4.15 -7.41
N VAL A 84 -3.32 -3.98 -7.18
CA VAL A 84 -3.99 -2.68 -7.33
C VAL A 84 -3.42 -1.64 -6.37
N ILE A 85 -3.17 -2.01 -5.10
CA ILE A 85 -2.55 -1.12 -4.12
C ILE A 85 -1.14 -0.71 -4.59
N LEU A 86 -0.33 -1.67 -5.05
CA LEU A 86 1.02 -1.39 -5.56
C LEU A 86 0.99 -0.43 -6.76
N ARG A 87 0.06 -0.62 -7.69
CA ARG A 87 -0.14 0.27 -8.84
C ARG A 87 -0.49 1.70 -8.42
N LEU A 88 -1.35 1.85 -7.41
CA LEU A 88 -1.71 3.18 -6.87
C LEU A 88 -0.53 3.84 -6.17
N LEU A 89 0.24 3.09 -5.39
CA LEU A 89 1.47 3.59 -4.76
C LEU A 89 2.49 4.05 -5.81
N GLY A 90 2.65 3.30 -6.90
CA GLY A 90 3.47 3.68 -8.05
C GLY A 90 3.06 5.03 -8.66
N GLN A 91 1.76 5.24 -8.87
CA GLN A 91 1.24 6.55 -9.33
C GLN A 91 1.49 7.67 -8.32
N GLN A 92 1.32 7.41 -7.03
CA GLN A 92 1.58 8.39 -5.97
C GLN A 92 3.07 8.76 -5.86
N LEU A 93 3.96 7.79 -6.08
CA LEU A 93 5.41 8.00 -6.12
C LEU A 93 5.81 8.96 -7.25
N VAL A 94 5.35 8.70 -8.48
CA VAL A 94 5.70 9.54 -9.64
C VAL A 94 5.08 10.93 -9.56
N ASN A 95 3.89 11.04 -8.97
CA ASN A 95 3.23 12.33 -8.71
C ASN A 95 3.80 13.07 -7.48
N GLY A 96 4.87 12.58 -6.85
CA GLY A 96 5.55 13.24 -5.72
C GLY A 96 4.77 13.21 -4.40
N GLN A 97 3.69 12.43 -4.29
CA GLN A 97 2.91 12.28 -3.06
C GLN A 97 3.61 11.38 -2.04
N ILE A 98 4.42 10.43 -2.52
CA ILE A 98 5.27 9.57 -1.70
C ILE A 98 6.73 9.93 -2.00
N PRO A 99 7.51 10.40 -1.01
CA PRO A 99 8.92 10.71 -1.23
C PRO A 99 9.75 9.43 -1.34
N LEU A 100 10.65 9.39 -2.31
CA LEU A 100 11.73 8.39 -2.39
C LEU A 100 12.93 8.86 -1.58
N ASN A 101 13.54 7.93 -0.84
CA ASN A 101 14.78 8.20 -0.13
C ASN A 101 15.97 8.13 -1.09
N GLN A 102 16.25 9.25 -1.76
CA GLN A 102 17.36 9.38 -2.72
C GLN A 102 18.75 9.32 -2.08
N SER A 103 18.84 9.36 -0.74
CA SER A 103 20.10 9.16 -0.03
C SER A 103 20.47 7.67 0.12
N ASN A 104 19.54 6.76 -0.16
CA ASN A 104 19.80 5.32 -0.09
C ASN A 104 20.50 4.85 -1.39
N PRO A 105 21.70 4.26 -1.32
CA PRO A 105 22.47 3.89 -2.50
C PRO A 105 21.77 2.86 -3.39
N ALA A 106 21.01 1.94 -2.79
CA ALA A 106 20.27 0.93 -3.55
C ALA A 106 19.10 1.57 -4.33
N VAL A 107 18.39 2.53 -3.72
CA VAL A 107 17.33 3.30 -4.40
C VAL A 107 17.92 4.12 -5.54
N THR A 108 19.03 4.82 -5.28
CA THR A 108 19.70 5.65 -6.29
C THR A 108 20.20 4.81 -7.47
N ALA A 109 20.73 3.61 -7.22
CA ALA A 109 21.14 2.69 -8.27
C ALA A 109 19.97 2.33 -9.20
N ILE A 110 18.78 2.03 -8.66
CA ILE A 110 17.59 1.76 -9.47
C ILE A 110 17.10 3.00 -10.23
N MET A 111 17.23 4.19 -9.63
CA MET A 111 16.81 5.45 -10.25
C MET A 111 17.67 5.84 -11.46
N THR A 112 18.98 5.60 -11.39
CA THR A 112 19.95 6.06 -12.41
C THR A 112 20.36 4.97 -13.39
N ALA A 113 20.13 3.69 -13.08
CA ALA A 113 20.52 2.59 -13.94
C ALA A 113 19.82 2.66 -15.32
N PRO A 114 20.58 2.46 -16.42
CA PRO A 114 20.02 2.30 -17.76
C PRO A 114 19.10 1.08 -17.83
N ASP A 115 19.57 -0.05 -17.29
CA ASP A 115 18.79 -1.27 -17.07
C ASP A 115 18.48 -1.42 -15.58
N TYR A 116 17.43 -0.72 -15.17
CA TYR A 116 17.00 -0.70 -13.77
C TYR A 116 16.39 -2.05 -13.34
N GLU A 117 15.86 -2.85 -14.27
CA GLU A 117 15.25 -4.14 -13.96
C GLU A 117 16.32 -5.18 -13.64
N ALA A 118 17.38 -5.28 -14.46
CA ALA A 118 18.52 -6.15 -14.17
C ALA A 118 19.22 -5.76 -12.85
N THR A 119 19.42 -4.45 -12.62
CA THR A 119 20.01 -3.93 -11.39
C THR A 119 19.17 -4.27 -10.16
N TYR A 120 17.84 -4.17 -10.28
CA TYR A 120 16.90 -4.56 -9.24
C TYR A 120 16.98 -6.05 -8.93
N LEU A 121 16.94 -6.92 -9.94
CA LEU A 121 16.96 -8.37 -9.74
C LEU A 121 18.25 -8.84 -9.06
N LEU A 122 19.41 -8.32 -9.45
CA LEU A 122 20.70 -8.64 -8.82
C LEU A 122 20.76 -8.19 -7.35
N SER A 123 20.29 -6.97 -7.08
CA SER A 123 20.26 -6.41 -5.73
C SER A 123 19.29 -7.20 -4.84
N LEU A 124 18.11 -7.54 -5.38
CA LEU A 124 17.11 -8.36 -4.71
C LEU A 124 17.65 -9.75 -4.38
N GLU A 125 18.27 -10.43 -5.35
CA GLU A 125 18.81 -11.79 -5.15
C GLU A 125 19.86 -11.81 -4.04
N THR A 126 20.75 -10.81 -4.01
CA THR A 126 21.76 -10.66 -2.97
C THR A 126 21.12 -10.54 -1.58
N LEU A 127 20.14 -9.66 -1.43
CA LEU A 127 19.44 -9.45 -0.15
C LEU A 127 18.59 -10.66 0.25
N ALA A 128 17.87 -11.26 -0.70
CA ALA A 128 16.99 -12.41 -0.46
C ALA A 128 17.78 -13.64 0.01
N ASN A 129 19.02 -13.83 -0.45
CA ASN A 129 19.88 -14.90 0.02
C ASN A 129 20.32 -14.68 1.48
N GLN A 130 20.55 -13.44 1.90
CA GLN A 130 20.97 -13.10 3.27
C GLN A 130 19.80 -13.00 4.27
N GLN A 131 18.59 -12.71 3.79
CA GLN A 131 17.44 -12.28 4.59
C GLN A 131 17.12 -13.17 5.80
N TYR A 132 17.30 -14.50 5.71
CA TYR A 132 16.97 -15.44 6.79
C TYR A 132 18.16 -16.26 7.29
N GLU A 133 19.38 -15.91 6.88
CA GLU A 133 20.60 -16.52 7.42
C GLU A 133 20.82 -16.04 8.87
N ASN A 134 20.79 -14.72 9.07
CA ASN A 134 20.83 -14.08 10.38
C ASN A 134 19.45 -13.51 10.76
N LEU A 135 18.81 -14.16 11.73
CA LEU A 135 17.44 -13.85 12.11
C LEU A 135 17.27 -12.45 12.75
N THR A 136 18.32 -11.93 13.40
CA THR A 136 18.30 -10.58 13.98
C THR A 136 18.34 -9.50 12.90
N ALA A 137 18.98 -9.79 11.76
CA ALA A 137 19.03 -8.90 10.61
C ALA A 137 17.81 -9.04 9.68
N SER A 138 16.99 -10.09 9.81
CA SER A 138 15.92 -10.39 8.86
C SER A 138 14.93 -9.24 8.64
N VAL A 139 14.48 -8.57 9.70
CA VAL A 139 13.55 -7.43 9.55
C VAL A 139 14.21 -6.25 8.86
N ALA A 140 15.49 -5.99 9.15
CA ALA A 140 16.25 -4.92 8.51
C ALA A 140 16.43 -5.20 7.01
N ILE A 141 16.82 -6.42 6.64
CA ILE A 141 16.99 -6.85 5.24
C ILE A 141 15.65 -6.82 4.51
N THR A 142 14.56 -7.27 5.14
CA THR A 142 13.20 -7.14 4.59
C THR A 142 12.86 -5.67 4.29
N GLY A 143 13.26 -4.75 5.17
CA GLY A 143 13.13 -3.32 4.95
C GLY A 143 13.93 -2.80 3.74
N GLN A 144 15.14 -3.31 3.53
CA GLN A 144 15.95 -2.95 2.36
C GLN A 144 15.33 -3.45 1.06
N ILE A 145 14.80 -4.68 1.04
CA ILE A 145 14.07 -5.21 -0.11
C ILE A 145 12.83 -4.36 -0.39
N SER A 146 12.12 -3.93 0.65
CA SER A 146 10.96 -3.03 0.53
C SER A 146 11.34 -1.66 -0.05
N GLU A 147 12.55 -1.15 0.21
CA GLU A 147 13.06 0.08 -0.41
C GLU A 147 13.39 -0.11 -1.89
N LEU A 148 13.98 -1.26 -2.27
CA LEU A 148 14.18 -1.64 -3.67
C LEU A 148 12.85 -1.74 -4.42
N ASN A 149 11.84 -2.38 -3.83
CA ASN A 149 10.51 -2.50 -4.43
C ASN A 149 9.85 -1.14 -4.64
N LEU A 150 10.03 -0.20 -3.71
CA LEU A 150 9.53 1.18 -3.84
C LEU A 150 10.20 1.90 -5.01
N ALA A 151 11.52 1.75 -5.16
CA ALA A 151 12.29 2.34 -6.26
C ALA A 151 11.88 1.74 -7.62
N LEU A 152 11.68 0.42 -7.66
CA LEU A 152 11.20 -0.29 -8.85
C LEU A 152 9.82 0.23 -9.27
N LEU A 153 8.87 0.35 -8.32
CA LEU A 153 7.53 0.88 -8.61
C LEU A 153 7.58 2.30 -9.18
N TRP A 154 8.46 3.16 -8.66
CA TRP A 154 8.63 4.50 -9.22
C TRP A 154 9.11 4.43 -10.69
N ARG A 155 10.09 3.59 -11.01
CA ARG A 155 10.58 3.42 -12.39
C ARG A 155 9.49 2.86 -13.33
N GLN A 156 8.79 1.80 -12.92
CA GLN A 156 7.74 1.16 -13.71
C GLN A 156 6.58 2.12 -14.06
N HIS A 157 6.36 3.13 -13.21
CA HIS A 157 5.29 4.11 -13.40
C HIS A 157 5.73 5.39 -14.13
N GLY A 158 6.92 5.40 -14.73
CA GLY A 158 7.42 6.54 -15.52
C GLY A 158 8.30 7.52 -14.75
N GLY A 159 8.76 7.15 -13.56
CA GLY A 159 9.77 7.89 -12.82
C GLY A 159 11.06 8.04 -13.61
N SER A 160 11.42 9.29 -13.91
CA SER A 160 12.65 9.65 -14.62
C SER A 160 13.42 10.73 -13.87
N THR A 161 14.73 10.61 -13.88
CA THR A 161 15.66 11.65 -13.40
C THR A 161 15.92 12.72 -14.48
N GLY A 162 15.31 12.58 -15.67
CA GLY A 162 15.43 13.49 -16.81
C GLY A 162 14.49 14.71 -16.74
N SER A 163 15.10 15.89 -16.84
CA SER A 163 14.54 17.24 -16.77
C SER A 163 13.32 17.51 -17.66
N THR A 164 12.20 17.92 -17.05
CA THR A 164 11.35 19.02 -17.55
C THR A 164 11.08 19.96 -16.39
N ALA A 165 12.11 20.70 -15.99
CA ALA A 165 11.90 22.03 -15.41
C ALA A 165 11.27 22.89 -16.51
N VAL A 166 9.98 23.19 -16.39
CA VAL A 166 9.41 24.35 -17.10
C VAL A 166 10.16 25.57 -16.55
N PRO A 167 10.85 26.36 -17.38
CA PRO A 167 11.51 27.58 -16.90
C PRO A 167 10.40 28.55 -16.47
N GLN A 168 10.26 28.76 -15.16
CA GLN A 168 9.60 29.96 -14.68
C GLN A 168 10.49 31.16 -15.05
N PRO A 169 9.94 32.20 -15.69
CA PRO A 169 10.70 33.40 -16.00
C PRO A 169 11.15 34.05 -14.69
N THR A 170 12.47 34.19 -14.54
CA THR A 170 13.09 35.03 -13.51
C THR A 170 12.70 36.48 -13.77
N VAL A 171 11.73 36.99 -13.03
CA VAL A 171 11.58 38.44 -12.86
C VAL A 171 12.55 38.90 -11.79
N THR A 172 13.65 39.47 -12.26
CA THR A 172 14.51 40.38 -11.53
C THR A 172 13.65 41.56 -11.07
N SER A 173 13.37 41.66 -9.77
CA SER A 173 12.77 42.88 -9.20
C SER A 173 13.80 43.55 -8.30
N ALA A 174 14.42 44.57 -8.89
CA ALA A 174 15.18 45.60 -8.21
C ALA A 174 14.29 46.37 -7.22
N THR A 175 14.91 46.81 -6.13
CA THR A 175 14.39 47.71 -5.09
C THR A 175 14.03 49.10 -5.65
N PRO A 176 12.99 49.75 -5.12
CA PRO A 176 13.15 51.15 -4.65
C PRO A 176 12.46 51.42 -3.27
N PRO A 177 12.66 52.61 -2.67
CA PRO A 177 12.77 52.76 -1.22
C PRO A 177 11.46 53.11 -0.48
N THR A 178 11.59 52.96 0.85
CA THR A 178 10.69 53.33 1.96
C THR A 178 10.12 54.75 1.87
N PRO A 179 8.96 54.98 2.52
CA PRO A 179 9.02 55.84 3.71
C PRO A 179 8.20 55.34 4.92
N THR A 180 8.85 55.45 6.09
CA THR A 180 8.35 56.01 7.36
C THR A 180 7.16 55.37 8.11
N MET A 181 7.52 54.53 9.10
CA MET A 181 7.07 54.37 10.52
C MET A 181 5.91 55.23 11.11
N PRO A 182 5.23 54.81 12.22
CA PRO A 182 5.86 54.19 13.41
C PRO A 182 5.14 53.08 14.21
N ALA A 183 6.00 52.31 14.91
CA ALA A 183 5.92 51.71 16.25
C ALA A 183 4.59 51.07 16.71
N SER A 184 4.55 49.82 17.20
CA SER A 184 5.18 49.40 18.45
C SER A 184 5.09 47.88 18.68
N SER A 185 6.09 47.31 19.37
CA SER A 185 6.06 46.14 20.30
C SER A 185 7.03 44.99 19.96
N PRO A 186 7.70 44.39 20.98
CA PRO A 186 8.95 43.63 20.85
C PRO A 186 8.76 42.13 20.52
N PRO A 187 9.83 41.39 20.15
CA PRO A 187 9.74 39.97 19.87
C PRO A 187 9.85 39.14 21.16
N PRO A 188 9.19 37.97 21.27
CA PRO A 188 9.60 36.97 22.24
C PRO A 188 10.62 36.01 21.60
N THR A 189 11.80 35.98 22.21
CA THR A 189 12.80 34.92 22.12
C THR A 189 12.24 33.59 22.64
N ALA A 190 12.77 32.51 22.06
CA ALA A 190 12.41 31.13 22.33
C ALA A 190 12.71 30.67 23.77
N VAL A 191 11.75 30.01 24.43
CA VAL A 191 11.98 28.78 25.21
C VAL A 191 10.66 27.98 25.37
N SER A 192 10.78 26.66 25.18
CA SER A 192 9.91 25.54 25.59
C SER A 192 8.56 25.81 26.29
N SER A 193 7.48 25.29 25.70
CA SER A 193 6.22 24.94 26.38
C SER A 193 5.43 23.92 25.56
N SER A 194 5.77 22.65 25.71
CA SER A 194 5.01 21.51 25.22
C SER A 194 3.69 21.37 25.99
N LYS A 195 2.59 21.97 25.51
CA LYS A 195 1.20 21.53 25.78
C LYS A 195 0.05 22.27 25.05
N SER A 196 0.31 23.16 24.09
CA SER A 196 -0.76 23.92 23.38
C SER A 196 -0.89 23.66 21.88
N THR A 197 -0.08 22.78 21.28
CA THR A 197 -0.02 22.61 19.81
C THR A 197 -1.22 21.85 19.21
N GLN A 198 -1.98 21.09 20.00
CA GLN A 198 -3.12 20.28 19.51
C GLN A 198 -4.32 21.13 19.06
N SER A 199 -4.62 22.23 19.77
CA SER A 199 -5.83 23.03 19.50
C SER A 199 -5.76 23.75 18.15
N GLY A 200 -4.57 24.21 17.73
CA GLY A 200 -4.38 24.82 16.42
C GLY A 200 -4.41 23.81 15.28
N THR A 201 -3.78 22.65 15.44
CA THR A 201 -3.80 21.59 14.42
C THR A 201 -5.20 21.04 14.18
N ASP A 202 -6.02 20.97 15.23
CA ASP A 202 -7.42 20.53 15.13
C ASP A 202 -8.29 21.54 14.38
N GLN A 203 -8.06 22.86 14.58
CA GLN A 203 -8.79 23.89 13.84
C GLN A 203 -8.52 23.86 12.33
N TYR A 204 -7.26 23.72 11.91
CA TYR A 204 -6.93 23.62 10.50
C TYR A 204 -7.44 22.30 9.89
N THR A 205 -7.33 21.19 10.62
CA THR A 205 -7.90 19.89 10.20
C THR A 205 -9.41 20.02 9.96
N GLU A 206 -10.13 20.64 10.88
CA GLU A 206 -11.56 20.89 10.77
C GLU A 206 -11.91 21.79 9.57
N GLN A 207 -11.09 22.81 9.28
CA GLN A 207 -11.29 23.66 8.11
C GLN A 207 -11.18 22.87 6.79
N TYR A 208 -10.12 22.05 6.65
CA TYR A 208 -9.96 21.19 5.48
C TYR A 208 -11.09 20.15 5.37
N TYR A 209 -11.52 19.57 6.49
CA TYR A 209 -12.65 18.65 6.52
C TYR A 209 -13.95 19.30 6.02
N ARG A 210 -14.26 20.53 6.46
CA ARG A 210 -15.46 21.26 6.02
C ARG A 210 -15.44 21.54 4.52
N ARG A 211 -14.30 21.98 3.97
CA ARG A 211 -14.13 22.19 2.53
C ARG A 211 -14.30 20.88 1.76
N ALA A 212 -13.73 19.79 2.26
CA ALA A 212 -13.94 18.48 1.67
C ALA A 212 -15.41 18.08 1.62
N GLU A 213 -16.15 18.33 2.69
CA GLU A 213 -17.59 18.04 2.76
C GLU A 213 -18.36 18.87 1.73
N GLU A 214 -18.03 20.15 1.57
CA GLU A 214 -18.61 21.01 0.53
C GLU A 214 -18.33 20.48 -0.88
N PHE A 215 -17.09 20.11 -1.18
CA PHE A 215 -16.73 19.52 -2.47
C PHE A 215 -17.43 18.18 -2.69
N PHE A 216 -17.54 17.35 -1.66
CA PHE A 216 -18.27 16.09 -1.73
C PHE A 216 -19.75 16.31 -2.06
N ARG A 217 -20.41 17.28 -1.41
CA ARG A 217 -21.82 17.64 -1.70
C ARG A 217 -22.00 18.17 -3.12
N LYS A 218 -20.98 18.85 -3.68
CA LYS A 218 -20.94 19.31 -5.07
C LYS A 218 -20.60 18.21 -6.09
N ASN A 219 -20.41 16.96 -5.65
CA ASN A 219 -19.87 15.85 -6.45
C ASN A 219 -18.47 16.10 -7.03
N SER A 220 -17.74 17.11 -6.52
CA SER A 220 -16.34 17.41 -6.86
C SER A 220 -15.39 16.50 -6.10
N PHE A 221 -15.50 15.19 -6.32
CA PHE A 221 -14.85 14.17 -5.50
C PHE A 221 -13.32 14.26 -5.48
N GLN A 222 -12.67 14.68 -6.58
CA GLN A 222 -11.21 14.86 -6.62
C GLN A 222 -10.74 16.01 -5.71
N GLN A 223 -11.51 17.11 -5.66
CA GLN A 223 -11.23 18.24 -4.78
C GLN A 223 -11.50 17.85 -3.32
N ALA A 224 -12.57 17.09 -3.05
CA ALA A 224 -12.84 16.55 -1.72
C ALA A 224 -11.70 15.66 -1.21
N ILE A 225 -11.19 14.74 -2.04
CA ILE A 225 -10.03 13.89 -1.72
C ILE A 225 -8.79 14.73 -1.43
N LYS A 226 -8.56 15.82 -2.18
CA LYS A 226 -7.43 16.73 -1.94
C LYS A 226 -7.51 17.37 -0.55
N GLU A 227 -8.64 18.00 -0.23
CA GLU A 227 -8.84 18.64 1.07
C GLU A 227 -8.74 17.62 2.22
N LEU A 228 -9.29 16.41 2.06
CA LEU A 228 -9.18 15.34 3.06
C LEU A 228 -7.74 14.88 3.26
N ARG A 229 -6.96 14.82 2.19
CA ARG A 229 -5.54 14.48 2.29
C ARG A 229 -4.79 15.55 3.08
N ASP A 230 -5.08 16.82 2.84
CA ASP A 230 -4.46 17.91 3.58
C ASP A 230 -4.90 17.93 5.05
N ALA A 231 -6.17 17.61 5.35
CA ALA A 231 -6.64 17.38 6.72
C ALA A 231 -5.87 16.24 7.41
N LEU A 232 -5.68 15.11 6.73
CA LEU A 232 -5.00 13.93 7.28
C LEU A 232 -3.49 14.11 7.43
N LYS A 233 -2.86 15.06 6.72
CA LYS A 233 -1.46 15.44 7.00
C LYS A 233 -1.32 16.11 8.36
N LEU A 234 -2.32 16.88 8.77
CA LEU A 234 -2.33 17.60 10.04
C LEU A 234 -2.78 16.70 11.19
N ASN A 235 -3.82 15.90 10.96
CA ASN A 235 -4.31 14.92 11.92
C ASN A 235 -4.52 13.55 11.24
N PRO A 236 -3.48 12.70 11.23
CA PRO A 236 -3.54 11.36 10.63
C PRO A 236 -4.55 10.42 11.29
N ASN A 237 -4.99 10.74 12.51
CA ASN A 237 -5.90 9.91 13.31
C ASN A 237 -7.33 10.48 13.33
N SER A 238 -7.73 11.24 12.31
CA SER A 238 -9.11 11.73 12.20
C SER A 238 -10.03 10.66 11.60
N SER A 239 -10.88 10.04 12.44
CA SER A 239 -11.86 9.04 12.00
C SER A 239 -12.82 9.62 10.95
N ARG A 240 -13.29 10.86 11.16
CA ARG A 240 -14.22 11.54 10.26
C ARG A 240 -13.61 11.82 8.89
N CYS A 241 -12.35 12.26 8.84
CA CYS A 241 -11.66 12.46 7.57
C CYS A 241 -11.53 11.15 6.79
N HIS A 242 -11.13 10.07 7.46
CA HIS A 242 -11.09 8.76 6.84
C HIS A 242 -12.48 8.28 6.39
N ALA A 243 -13.53 8.49 7.19
CA ALA A 243 -14.88 8.10 6.81
C ALA A 243 -15.40 8.86 5.58
N LEU A 244 -15.23 10.18 5.54
CA LEU A 244 -15.62 11.00 4.39
C LEU A 244 -14.78 10.66 3.14
N MET A 245 -13.52 10.29 3.31
CA MET A 245 -12.66 9.84 2.21
C MET A 245 -13.15 8.50 1.66
N GLY A 246 -13.51 7.56 2.54
CA GLY A 246 -14.13 6.29 2.16
C GLY A 246 -15.45 6.50 1.40
N GLN A 247 -16.29 7.43 1.87
CA GLN A 247 -17.55 7.75 1.22
C GLN A 247 -17.33 8.41 -0.16
N THR A 248 -16.32 9.26 -0.28
CA THR A 248 -15.93 9.90 -1.54
C THR A 248 -15.51 8.87 -2.57
N TYR A 249 -14.67 7.90 -2.20
CA TYR A 249 -14.29 6.81 -3.09
C TYR A 249 -15.46 5.88 -3.44
N LEU A 250 -16.36 5.62 -2.48
CA LEU A 250 -17.55 4.81 -2.74
C LEU A 250 -18.44 5.46 -3.81
N LYS A 251 -18.62 6.79 -3.76
CA LYS A 251 -19.36 7.55 -4.77
C LYS A 251 -18.69 7.54 -6.15
N GLN A 252 -17.37 7.42 -6.20
CA GLN A 252 -16.60 7.22 -7.44
C GLN A 252 -16.62 5.77 -7.95
N GLY A 253 -17.30 4.84 -7.27
CA GLY A 253 -17.30 3.41 -7.62
C GLY A 253 -16.01 2.68 -7.22
N GLN A 254 -15.08 3.34 -6.52
CA GLN A 254 -13.82 2.77 -6.07
C GLN A 254 -14.00 2.03 -4.73
N ILE A 255 -14.72 0.91 -4.79
CA ILE A 255 -15.15 0.14 -3.60
C ILE A 255 -13.95 -0.29 -2.73
N THR A 256 -12.84 -0.70 -3.32
CA THR A 256 -11.64 -1.15 -2.57
C THR A 256 -11.03 0.00 -1.76
N MET A 257 -10.86 1.18 -2.36
CA MET A 257 -10.36 2.36 -1.66
C MET A 257 -11.33 2.83 -0.58
N ALA A 258 -12.63 2.74 -0.85
CA ALA A 258 -13.66 3.02 0.14
C ALA A 258 -13.48 2.14 1.39
N LYS A 259 -13.31 0.82 1.20
CA LYS A 259 -13.07 -0.12 2.31
C LYS A 259 -11.83 0.21 3.12
N VAL A 260 -10.71 0.54 2.47
CA VAL A 260 -9.46 0.90 3.16
C VAL A 260 -9.70 2.06 4.13
N HIS A 261 -10.30 3.13 3.63
CA HIS A 261 -10.55 4.32 4.43
C HIS A 261 -11.64 4.12 5.49
N PHE A 262 -12.69 3.33 5.21
CA PHE A 262 -13.66 2.97 6.23
C PHE A 262 -13.06 2.09 7.34
N ASN A 263 -12.22 1.11 7.00
CA ASN A 263 -11.55 0.28 8.00
C ASN A 263 -10.61 1.10 8.87
N GLN A 264 -9.87 2.05 8.28
CA GLN A 264 -9.02 2.97 9.04
C GLN A 264 -9.85 3.86 9.98
N ALA A 265 -10.97 4.40 9.50
CA ALA A 265 -11.89 5.18 10.33
C ALA A 265 -12.43 4.35 11.52
N LEU A 266 -12.85 3.11 11.28
CA LEU A 266 -13.37 2.20 12.32
C LEU A 266 -12.29 1.70 13.27
N LYS A 267 -11.03 1.61 12.82
CA LYS A 267 -9.89 1.30 13.69
C LYS A 267 -9.62 2.44 14.69
N ILE A 268 -9.80 3.69 14.26
CA ILE A 268 -9.62 4.88 15.09
C ILE A 268 -10.83 5.08 16.01
N ASN A 269 -12.03 5.05 15.44
CA ASN A 269 -13.30 5.17 16.15
C ASN A 269 -14.26 4.10 15.63
N PRO A 270 -14.45 2.99 16.38
CA PRO A 270 -15.38 1.92 15.99
C PRO A 270 -16.83 2.36 15.82
N GLN A 271 -17.22 3.51 16.39
CA GLN A 271 -18.59 4.05 16.29
C GLN A 271 -18.72 5.17 15.26
N GLU A 272 -17.75 5.33 14.35
CA GLU A 272 -17.84 6.30 13.26
C GLU A 272 -18.98 5.94 12.29
N GLY A 273 -20.14 6.58 12.46
CA GLY A 273 -21.39 6.18 11.81
C GLY A 273 -21.34 6.18 10.28
N GLN A 274 -20.60 7.11 9.67
CA GLN A 274 -20.39 7.13 8.21
C GLN A 274 -19.62 5.90 7.74
N ALA A 275 -18.60 5.47 8.50
CA ALA A 275 -17.79 4.32 8.14
C ALA A 275 -18.51 2.99 8.36
N VAL A 276 -19.29 2.87 9.45
CA VAL A 276 -20.16 1.70 9.69
C VAL A 276 -21.16 1.55 8.55
N THR A 277 -21.88 2.62 8.23
CA THR A 277 -22.87 2.63 7.15
C THR A 277 -22.22 2.31 5.80
N GLY A 278 -21.06 2.91 5.52
CA GLY A 278 -20.28 2.64 4.33
C GLY A 278 -19.91 1.16 4.17
N MET A 279 -19.37 0.53 5.21
CA MET A 279 -19.00 -0.88 5.19
C MET A 279 -20.22 -1.80 5.06
N GLU A 280 -21.35 -1.48 5.69
CA GLU A 280 -22.58 -2.25 5.53
C GLU A 280 -23.09 -2.21 4.09
N THR A 281 -23.08 -1.03 3.45
CA THR A 281 -23.53 -0.89 2.05
C THR A 281 -22.67 -1.72 1.10
N ILE A 282 -21.35 -1.69 1.30
CA ILE A 282 -20.42 -2.47 0.50
C ILE A 282 -20.64 -3.98 0.73
N THR A 283 -20.77 -4.41 1.99
CA THR A 283 -20.98 -5.83 2.32
C THR A 283 -22.29 -6.36 1.73
N LYS A 284 -23.38 -5.57 1.79
CA LYS A 284 -24.66 -5.92 1.17
C LYS A 284 -24.53 -6.05 -0.36
N ALA A 285 -23.82 -5.14 -1.00
CA ALA A 285 -23.56 -5.19 -2.45
C ALA A 285 -22.77 -6.45 -2.84
N GLU A 286 -21.73 -6.79 -2.08
CA GLU A 286 -20.91 -7.99 -2.32
C GLU A 286 -21.71 -9.29 -2.12
N ARG A 287 -22.52 -9.38 -1.07
CA ARG A 287 -23.40 -10.54 -0.85
C ARG A 287 -24.39 -10.72 -1.99
N ARG A 288 -24.98 -9.63 -2.49
CA ARG A 288 -25.92 -9.66 -3.62
C ARG A 288 -25.21 -10.10 -4.91
N ALA A 289 -23.99 -9.64 -5.16
CA ALA A 289 -23.20 -10.08 -6.29
C ALA A 289 -22.88 -11.58 -6.23
N GLN A 290 -22.51 -12.09 -5.05
CA GLN A 290 -22.25 -13.52 -4.83
C GLN A 290 -23.49 -14.41 -4.98
N GLN A 291 -24.68 -13.91 -4.63
CA GLN A 291 -25.93 -14.66 -4.85
C GLN A 291 -26.31 -14.74 -6.32
N LYS A 292 -26.12 -13.65 -7.08
CA LYS A 292 -26.37 -13.64 -8.53
C LYS A 292 -25.44 -14.60 -9.28
N SER A 293 -24.15 -14.65 -8.92
CA SER A 293 -23.20 -15.55 -9.60
C SER A 293 -23.48 -17.04 -9.35
N LYS A 294 -24.11 -17.39 -8.22
CA LYS A 294 -24.52 -18.78 -7.92
C LYS A 294 -25.74 -19.24 -8.71
N GLN A 295 -26.59 -18.33 -9.19
CA GLN A 295 -27.79 -18.67 -9.97
C GLN A 295 -27.52 -18.81 -11.47
N THR A 296 -26.36 -18.38 -11.96
CA THR A 296 -26.00 -18.37 -13.40
C THR A 296 -25.18 -19.58 -13.85
N ILE A 297 -25.04 -20.63 -13.05
CA ILE A 297 -24.40 -21.89 -13.47
C ILE A 297 -25.47 -22.72 -14.20
N PRO A 298 -25.45 -22.86 -15.54
CA PRO A 298 -26.42 -23.72 -16.22
C PRO A 298 -26.19 -25.18 -15.78
N PRO A 299 -27.26 -25.98 -15.57
CA PRO A 299 -27.10 -27.39 -15.25
C PRO A 299 -26.34 -28.10 -16.39
N LYS A 300 -25.31 -28.86 -16.03
CA LYS A 300 -24.58 -29.72 -16.97
C LYS A 300 -25.59 -30.58 -17.76
N PRO A 301 -25.50 -30.67 -19.10
CA PRO A 301 -26.30 -31.64 -19.82
C PRO A 301 -25.87 -33.04 -19.37
N SER A 302 -26.82 -33.80 -18.83
CA SER A 302 -26.64 -35.21 -18.52
C SER A 302 -26.29 -35.94 -19.82
N SER A 303 -25.08 -36.48 -19.90
CA SER A 303 -24.66 -37.40 -20.96
C SER A 303 -25.50 -38.68 -20.87
N GLY A 304 -26.64 -38.68 -21.55
CA GLY A 304 -27.44 -39.89 -21.79
C GLY A 304 -26.65 -40.83 -22.67
N GLY A 305 -26.12 -41.90 -22.07
CA GLY A 305 -25.52 -43.01 -22.80
C GLY A 305 -26.56 -43.70 -23.68
N LEU A 306 -26.39 -43.58 -24.99
CA LEU A 306 -27.22 -44.24 -26.01
C LEU A 306 -26.32 -44.96 -27.04
N PHE A 307 -25.40 -45.79 -26.56
CA PHE A 307 -24.65 -46.75 -27.38
C PHE A 307 -24.92 -48.16 -26.85
N GLY A 308 -25.92 -48.82 -27.43
CA GLY A 308 -26.31 -50.16 -26.96
C GLY A 308 -27.39 -50.83 -27.79
N SER A 309 -27.32 -50.82 -29.11
CA SER A 309 -27.92 -51.86 -29.96
C SER A 309 -27.73 -51.48 -31.42
N LEU A 310 -26.95 -52.25 -32.18
CA LEU A 310 -27.12 -52.52 -33.62
C LEU A 310 -25.95 -53.37 -34.14
N PHE A 311 -25.86 -54.61 -33.69
CA PHE A 311 -25.17 -55.67 -34.44
C PHE A 311 -25.99 -56.96 -34.32
N LYS A 312 -26.89 -57.16 -35.29
CA LYS A 312 -27.55 -58.44 -35.55
C LYS A 312 -27.53 -58.68 -37.06
N LYS A 313 -26.64 -59.59 -37.47
CA LYS A 313 -26.78 -60.69 -38.46
C LYS A 313 -27.63 -60.36 -39.72
N LYS A 314 -27.23 -60.70 -40.94
CA LYS A 314 -26.74 -62.02 -41.41
C LYS A 314 -26.55 -61.93 -42.93
N ASP A 315 -25.54 -62.59 -43.47
CA ASP A 315 -25.63 -63.19 -44.80
C ASP A 315 -25.48 -64.71 -44.66
N LYS A 316 -26.33 -65.41 -45.43
CA LYS A 316 -26.66 -66.86 -45.45
C LYS A 316 -27.66 -67.35 -44.40
#